data_AF-A0A261UP09-F1
#
_entry.id   AF-A0A261UP09-F1
#
_cell.length_a   1.000
_cell.length_b   1.000
_cell.length_c   1.000
_cell.angle_alpha   90.00
_cell.angle_beta   90.00
_cell.angle_gamma   90.00
#
_symmetry.space_group_name_H-M   'P 1'
#
loop_
_entity.id
_entity.type
_entity.pdbx_description
1 polymer ?
#
loop_
_entity_poly.entity_id
_entity_poly.type
_entity_poly.pdbx_seq_one_letter_code
_entity_poly.pdbx_strand_id
1 'polypeptide(L)'
;MTRAVPPASIEAFIEQQQQQDLLRFITCGSVDDGKSTLIGRMLWDAQTLFDDQLASLKVESRKYGTQGDDIDFALLVDGLAAEREQGITIDVAYRFFATSRRKFIVADTPGHEQYTRNMVTGASTADVAVLLVDARQGILTQTRRHAFLVSLVGIRHVVVAVNKMDLVGYDKETFKRIDEAFRAFAAPLGFKSITVIPVSALKGDNITSRSAHTHWYSGPTLMAYLETVQPAAAVSNRFIFPVQWVNRPDSSFRGFAGTVAEGGIAVGEEIRVTLSGQTAKVADIVTMDGSLQEATAGQAVTLRLDREIDVSRGDVLARSAQPLDTTDQLEATLVWMHEDTGLTGRTYDIKLATQWATCTLTTIKYRTDVNTLAHEATRSLGLNDIGVCNIAISRPMAYDTYEHSRSLGSFILVDRYTKATVAAGMIRHTLRRAENVHRQALTVDRAARERLNGHKGRVVWFTGLSGSGKSTIANALEFALHARGQRTYLLDGDNLRQGLNKDLGFTDADRVENIRRVAEVARLMMDAGLVVLTAFISPFQRERQMAREVIGEENFVEVYVSTPLEVCESRDPKGLYKKARAGKLPNMSGIGSAYEAPETPDIVVDASTEPVNELVDKLLAKIST
;
A
#
# COMPACT_ATOMS: atom_id res chain seq x y z
N MET A 1 -36.81 -10.90 28.24
CA MET A 1 -36.74 -9.45 27.98
C MET A 1 -36.62 -8.73 29.32
N THR A 2 -35.40 -8.45 29.77
CA THR A 2 -35.18 -7.54 30.90
C THR A 2 -35.17 -6.12 30.34
N ARG A 3 -36.20 -5.35 30.65
CA ARG A 3 -36.34 -3.95 30.24
C ARG A 3 -35.20 -3.17 30.92
N ALA A 4 -34.32 -2.54 30.13
CA ALA A 4 -33.28 -1.68 30.68
C ALA A 4 -33.96 -0.53 31.45
N VAL A 5 -33.51 -0.27 32.67
CA VAL A 5 -34.00 0.83 33.50
C VAL A 5 -33.55 2.14 32.83
N PRO A 6 -34.46 3.09 32.54
CA PRO A 6 -34.06 4.37 31.97
C PRO A 6 -33.17 5.14 32.96
N PRO A 7 -32.11 5.82 32.50
CA PRO A 7 -31.19 6.53 33.39
C PRO A 7 -31.91 7.64 34.16
N ALA A 8 -31.54 7.79 35.43
CA ALA A 8 -32.22 8.66 36.39
C ALA A 8 -31.99 10.17 36.17
N SER A 9 -31.01 10.55 35.33
CA SER A 9 -30.72 11.94 34.98
C SER A 9 -30.15 12.05 33.56
N ILE A 10 -30.21 13.26 32.98
CA ILE A 10 -29.62 13.59 31.66
C ILE A 10 -28.10 13.42 31.71
N GLU A 11 -27.46 13.77 32.82
CA GLU A 11 -26.02 13.59 33.03
C GLU A 11 -25.64 12.11 33.04
N ALA A 12 -26.41 11.25 33.72
CA ALA A 12 -26.20 9.81 33.71
C ALA A 12 -26.46 9.20 32.33
N PHE A 13 -27.41 9.74 31.56
CA PHE A 13 -27.63 9.34 30.16
C PHE A 13 -26.45 9.73 29.27
N ILE A 14 -25.89 10.92 29.44
CA ILE A 14 -24.72 11.42 28.69
C ILE A 14 -23.47 10.61 29.06
N GLU A 15 -23.21 10.36 30.34
CA GLU A 15 -22.10 9.51 30.80
C GLU A 15 -22.24 8.08 30.29
N GLN A 16 -23.44 7.49 30.39
CA GLN A 16 -23.72 6.17 29.87
C GLN A 16 -23.50 6.11 28.35
N GLN A 17 -23.91 7.14 27.61
CA GLN A 17 -23.61 7.24 26.18
C GLN A 17 -22.12 7.45 25.91
N GLN A 18 -21.39 8.21 26.72
CA GLN A 18 -19.94 8.41 26.55
C GLN A 18 -19.15 7.12 26.77
N GLN A 19 -19.61 6.24 27.67
CA GLN A 19 -18.97 4.96 27.99
C GLN A 19 -19.39 3.79 27.08
N GLN A 20 -20.31 3.98 26.14
CA GLN A 20 -20.72 2.91 25.22
C GLN A 20 -19.57 2.48 24.31
N ASP A 21 -19.39 1.16 24.22
CA ASP A 21 -18.43 0.52 23.32
C ASP A 21 -18.74 0.85 21.85
N LEU A 22 -17.68 0.93 21.04
CA LEU A 22 -17.72 1.32 19.63
C LEU A 22 -17.33 0.14 18.75
N LEU A 23 -18.25 -0.33 17.91
CA LEU A 23 -17.94 -1.35 16.89
C LEU A 23 -17.75 -0.70 15.52
N ARG A 24 -16.64 -1.01 14.85
CA ARG A 24 -16.46 -0.70 13.42
C ARG A 24 -16.72 -1.96 12.60
N PHE A 25 -17.62 -1.88 11.62
CA PHE A 25 -17.83 -2.99 10.70
C PHE A 25 -17.96 -2.51 9.26
N ILE A 26 -17.69 -3.42 8.33
CA ILE A 26 -17.84 -3.20 6.88
C ILE A 26 -18.95 -4.06 6.31
N THR A 27 -19.61 -3.57 5.28
CA THR A 27 -20.51 -4.34 4.43
C THR A 27 -19.81 -4.66 3.11
N CYS A 28 -19.81 -5.94 2.75
CA CYS A 28 -19.18 -6.43 1.53
C CYS A 28 -20.14 -7.40 0.82
N GLY A 29 -20.02 -7.57 -0.48
CA GLY A 29 -20.96 -8.38 -1.26
C GLY A 29 -20.97 -7.99 -2.73
N SER A 30 -21.51 -8.85 -3.58
CA SER A 30 -21.63 -8.63 -5.02
C SER A 30 -22.45 -7.36 -5.33
N VAL A 31 -22.33 -6.88 -6.56
CA VAL A 31 -23.31 -5.95 -7.13
C VAL A 31 -24.71 -6.59 -7.00
N ASP A 32 -25.70 -5.78 -6.63
CA ASP A 32 -27.10 -6.18 -6.36
C ASP A 32 -27.36 -7.08 -5.15
N ASP A 33 -26.38 -7.45 -4.33
CA ASP A 33 -26.65 -8.25 -3.10
C ASP A 33 -27.47 -7.49 -2.03
N GLY A 34 -27.75 -6.19 -2.25
CA GLY A 34 -28.60 -5.37 -1.40
C GLY A 34 -27.87 -4.73 -0.21
N LYS A 35 -26.59 -4.37 -0.38
CA LYS A 35 -25.75 -3.72 0.66
C LYS A 35 -26.35 -2.38 1.12
N SER A 36 -26.57 -1.45 0.18
CA SER A 36 -27.16 -0.13 0.47
C SER A 36 -28.55 -0.26 1.08
N THR A 37 -29.38 -1.19 0.57
CA THR A 37 -30.71 -1.48 1.14
C THR A 37 -30.62 -1.95 2.59
N LEU A 38 -29.69 -2.84 2.92
CA LEU A 38 -29.50 -3.34 4.28
C LEU A 38 -29.09 -2.21 5.23
N ILE A 39 -28.12 -1.39 4.84
CA ILE A 39 -27.65 -0.25 5.65
C ILE A 39 -28.79 0.76 5.84
N GLY A 40 -29.47 1.14 4.76
CA GLY A 40 -30.60 2.07 4.81
C GLY A 40 -31.72 1.55 5.72
N ARG A 41 -31.99 0.24 5.69
CA ARG A 41 -32.96 -0.38 6.59
C ARG A 41 -32.49 -0.38 8.05
N MET A 42 -31.22 -0.64 8.31
CA MET A 42 -30.67 -0.56 9.68
C MET A 42 -30.75 0.87 10.24
N LEU A 43 -30.44 1.88 9.43
CA LEU A 43 -30.55 3.30 9.82
C LEU A 43 -32.01 3.72 10.10
N TRP A 44 -32.93 3.19 9.30
CA TRP A 44 -34.37 3.37 9.51
C TRP A 44 -34.85 2.73 10.81
N ASP A 45 -34.56 1.45 11.01
CA ASP A 45 -35.01 0.71 12.19
C ASP A 45 -34.37 1.25 13.50
N ALA A 46 -33.18 1.84 13.42
CA ALA A 46 -32.53 2.51 14.55
C ALA A 46 -33.18 3.86 14.93
N GLN A 47 -34.23 4.30 14.21
CA GLN A 47 -34.98 5.54 14.44
C GLN A 47 -34.12 6.82 14.47
N THR A 48 -32.99 6.79 13.75
CA THR A 48 -32.04 7.92 13.69
C THR A 48 -32.41 8.99 12.66
N LEU A 49 -33.44 8.77 11.83
CA LEU A 49 -33.87 9.71 10.80
C LEU A 49 -34.95 10.65 11.34
N PHE A 50 -34.74 11.95 11.19
CA PHE A 50 -35.72 12.98 11.51
C PHE A 50 -36.88 12.97 10.48
N ASP A 51 -38.07 13.42 10.88
CA ASP A 51 -39.31 13.35 10.07
C ASP A 51 -39.20 14.06 8.70
N ASP A 52 -38.34 15.06 8.59
CA ASP A 52 -38.03 15.82 7.37
C ASP A 52 -37.20 15.01 6.36
N GLN A 53 -36.18 14.27 6.83
CA GLN A 53 -35.38 13.36 6.00
C GLN A 53 -36.22 12.18 5.48
N LEU A 54 -37.18 11.74 6.29
CA LEU A 54 -38.19 10.75 5.94
C LEU A 54 -39.10 11.22 4.81
N ALA A 55 -39.54 12.49 4.86
CA ALA A 55 -40.38 13.09 3.84
C ALA A 55 -39.61 13.28 2.52
N SER A 56 -38.35 13.73 2.57
CA SER A 56 -37.52 13.84 1.37
C SER A 56 -37.26 12.48 0.73
N LEU A 57 -37.01 11.44 1.53
CA LEU A 57 -36.77 10.10 0.99
C LEU A 57 -37.98 9.53 0.23
N LYS A 58 -39.20 9.77 0.73
CA LYS A 58 -40.44 9.35 0.04
C LYS A 58 -40.61 10.06 -1.30
N VAL A 59 -40.24 11.35 -1.37
CA VAL A 59 -40.29 12.12 -2.61
C VAL A 59 -39.22 11.65 -3.60
N GLU A 60 -38.00 11.41 -3.12
CA GLU A 60 -36.90 10.91 -3.95
C GLU A 60 -37.13 9.47 -4.43
N SER A 61 -37.69 8.60 -3.58
CA SER A 61 -38.05 7.22 -3.94
C SER A 61 -39.04 7.19 -5.10
N ARG A 62 -40.00 8.12 -5.15
CA ARG A 62 -40.95 8.24 -6.28
C ARG A 62 -40.31 8.75 -7.58
N LYS A 63 -39.21 9.51 -7.48
CA LYS A 63 -38.57 10.17 -8.63
C LYS A 63 -37.41 9.35 -9.22
N TYR A 64 -36.66 8.65 -8.37
CA TYR A 64 -35.42 7.94 -8.72
C TYR A 64 -35.40 6.48 -8.23
N GLY A 65 -36.40 6.02 -7.46
CA GLY A 65 -36.38 4.71 -6.84
C GLY A 65 -36.68 3.55 -7.79
N THR A 66 -36.17 2.38 -7.44
CA THR A 66 -36.36 1.13 -8.18
C THR A 66 -37.50 0.26 -7.62
N GLN A 67 -38.08 0.67 -6.48
CA GLN A 67 -39.10 -0.09 -5.73
C GLN A 67 -40.55 0.42 -5.95
N GLY A 68 -40.78 1.23 -6.99
CA GLY A 68 -42.12 1.76 -7.29
C GLY A 68 -42.61 2.78 -6.24
N ASP A 69 -43.78 2.51 -5.64
CA ASP A 69 -44.37 3.37 -4.60
C ASP A 69 -43.80 3.12 -3.20
N ASP A 70 -43.03 2.04 -3.01
CA ASP A 70 -42.38 1.71 -1.76
C ASP A 70 -41.10 2.53 -1.55
N ILE A 71 -40.69 2.69 -0.29
CA ILE A 71 -39.49 3.45 0.08
C ILE A 71 -38.24 2.70 -0.37
N ASP A 72 -37.40 3.36 -1.19
CA ASP A 72 -36.12 2.81 -1.63
C ASP A 72 -35.01 3.19 -0.65
N PHE A 73 -34.71 2.27 0.28
CA PHE A 73 -33.72 2.50 1.33
C PHE A 73 -32.28 2.67 0.82
N ALA A 74 -31.96 2.27 -0.42
CA ALA A 74 -30.62 2.46 -0.98
C ALA A 74 -30.27 3.96 -1.13
N LEU A 75 -31.27 4.81 -1.39
CA LEU A 75 -31.10 6.26 -1.59
C LEU A 75 -30.60 7.00 -0.34
N LEU A 76 -30.71 6.41 0.85
CA LEU A 76 -30.12 6.96 2.09
C LEU A 76 -28.59 6.90 2.09
N VAL A 77 -28.02 5.95 1.36
CA VAL A 77 -26.62 5.58 1.44
C VAL A 77 -25.85 6.18 0.26
N ASP A 78 -26.41 6.12 -0.95
CA ASP A 78 -25.78 6.54 -2.20
C ASP A 78 -25.64 8.08 -2.28
N GLY A 79 -24.42 8.56 -2.07
CA GLY A 79 -24.12 9.99 -1.88
C GLY A 79 -23.76 10.72 -3.16
N LEU A 80 -23.21 10.03 -4.15
CA LEU A 80 -22.78 10.63 -5.42
C LEU A 80 -23.87 10.53 -6.50
N ALA A 81 -23.96 11.56 -7.35
CA ALA A 81 -24.88 11.53 -8.50
C ALA A 81 -24.61 10.35 -9.44
N ALA A 82 -23.33 10.02 -9.65
CA ALA A 82 -22.91 8.87 -10.46
C ALA A 82 -23.28 7.51 -9.82
N GLU A 83 -23.26 7.41 -8.49
CA GLU A 83 -23.74 6.21 -7.77
C GLU A 83 -25.25 6.02 -7.99
N ARG A 84 -26.01 7.12 -7.92
CA ARG A 84 -27.47 7.13 -8.10
C ARG A 84 -27.90 6.81 -9.53
N GLU A 85 -27.16 7.28 -10.54
CA GLU A 85 -27.46 6.97 -11.95
C GLU A 85 -27.14 5.52 -12.32
N GLN A 86 -26.14 4.91 -11.67
CA GLN A 86 -25.67 3.56 -11.99
C GLN A 86 -26.16 2.48 -11.02
N GLY A 87 -26.71 2.85 -9.86
CA GLY A 87 -27.17 1.91 -8.83
C GLY A 87 -26.03 1.13 -8.15
N ILE A 88 -24.82 1.69 -8.10
CA ILE A 88 -23.63 1.05 -7.50
C ILE A 88 -22.94 1.98 -6.49
N THR A 89 -22.36 1.41 -5.42
CA THR A 89 -21.45 2.13 -4.50
C THR A 89 -20.07 2.28 -5.16
N ILE A 90 -19.54 3.49 -5.25
CA ILE A 90 -18.26 3.81 -5.90
C ILE A 90 -17.18 4.12 -4.85
N ASP A 91 -17.49 4.90 -3.82
CA ASP A 91 -16.55 5.26 -2.74
C ASP A 91 -16.98 4.68 -1.38
N VAL A 92 -16.07 4.65 -0.40
CA VAL A 92 -16.42 4.17 0.94
C VAL A 92 -17.25 5.22 1.67
N ALA A 93 -18.53 4.94 1.90
CA ALA A 93 -19.39 5.80 2.70
C ALA A 93 -19.36 5.38 4.17
N TYR A 94 -18.97 6.28 5.07
CA TYR A 94 -19.03 6.06 6.51
C TYR A 94 -20.35 6.55 7.10
N ARG A 95 -21.04 5.69 7.87
CA ARG A 95 -22.28 6.03 8.58
C ARG A 95 -22.14 5.73 10.06
N PHE A 96 -22.78 6.55 10.87
CA PHE A 96 -22.73 6.50 12.32
C PHE A 96 -24.15 6.31 12.85
N PHE A 97 -24.34 5.30 13.69
CA PHE A 97 -25.58 5.14 14.44
C PHE A 97 -25.29 4.49 15.79
N ALA A 98 -26.25 4.54 16.69
CA ALA A 98 -26.13 3.94 18.01
C ALA A 98 -27.42 3.23 18.38
N THR A 99 -27.30 2.18 19.18
CA THR A 99 -28.43 1.59 19.90
C THR A 99 -28.33 1.94 21.38
N SER A 100 -29.31 1.48 22.16
CA SER A 100 -29.23 1.58 23.63
C SER A 100 -28.00 0.88 24.23
N ARG A 101 -27.35 -0.03 23.49
CA ARG A 101 -26.26 -0.88 23.99
C ARG A 101 -24.88 -0.53 23.44
N ARG A 102 -24.78 -0.02 22.20
CA ARG A 102 -23.50 0.12 21.50
C ARG A 102 -23.54 1.18 20.41
N LYS A 103 -22.40 1.81 20.15
CA LYS A 103 -22.18 2.71 19.01
C LYS A 103 -21.61 1.94 17.83
N PHE A 104 -21.99 2.32 16.62
CA PHE A 104 -21.59 1.66 15.39
C PHE A 104 -21.04 2.66 14.37
N ILE A 105 -19.96 2.25 13.70
CA ILE A 105 -19.47 2.89 12.49
C ILE A 105 -19.53 1.83 11.38
N VAL A 106 -20.25 2.16 10.31
CA VAL A 106 -20.37 1.30 9.13
C VAL A 106 -19.61 1.94 7.99
N ALA A 107 -18.73 1.15 7.37
CA ALA A 107 -18.15 1.49 6.09
C ALA A 107 -18.85 0.68 4.99
N ASP A 108 -19.59 1.37 4.13
CA ASP A 108 -20.16 0.75 2.94
C ASP A 108 -19.09 0.64 1.87
N THR A 109 -18.74 -0.59 1.48
CA THR A 109 -17.66 -0.81 0.50
C THR A 109 -18.24 -1.20 -0.86
N PRO A 110 -17.67 -0.68 -1.96
CA PRO A 110 -18.06 -1.06 -3.32
C PRO A 110 -18.00 -2.57 -3.55
N GLY A 111 -18.97 -3.11 -4.30
CA GLY A 111 -19.01 -4.53 -4.65
C GLY A 111 -18.27 -4.92 -5.93
N HIS A 112 -17.82 -3.94 -6.72
CA HIS A 112 -17.24 -4.18 -8.05
C HIS A 112 -15.73 -4.42 -7.99
N GLU A 113 -15.22 -5.27 -8.88
CA GLU A 113 -13.83 -5.72 -8.90
C GLU A 113 -12.80 -4.59 -9.00
N GLN A 114 -13.15 -3.52 -9.70
CA GLN A 114 -12.31 -2.33 -9.90
C GLN A 114 -12.06 -1.53 -8.60
N TYR A 115 -12.82 -1.78 -7.54
CA TYR A 115 -12.79 -0.99 -6.30
C TYR A 115 -12.18 -1.74 -5.10
N THR A 116 -11.32 -2.74 -5.36
CA THR A 116 -10.61 -3.47 -4.30
C THR A 116 -9.82 -2.53 -3.38
N ARG A 117 -9.25 -1.45 -3.94
CA ARG A 117 -8.58 -0.38 -3.17
C ARG A 117 -9.48 0.21 -2.08
N ASN A 118 -10.73 0.52 -2.41
CA ASN A 118 -11.69 1.14 -1.50
C ASN A 118 -12.08 0.15 -0.40
N MET A 119 -12.29 -1.11 -0.78
CA MET A 119 -12.56 -2.17 0.18
C MET A 119 -11.39 -2.36 1.17
N VAL A 120 -10.14 -2.45 0.70
CA VAL A 120 -8.96 -2.59 1.59
C VAL A 120 -8.85 -1.41 2.55
N THR A 121 -9.10 -0.19 2.05
CA THR A 121 -9.07 1.03 2.86
C THR A 121 -10.13 0.99 3.96
N GLY A 122 -11.40 0.73 3.62
CA GLY A 122 -12.48 0.62 4.59
C GLY A 122 -12.28 -0.53 5.59
N ALA A 123 -11.84 -1.69 5.08
CA ALA A 123 -11.64 -2.90 5.87
C ALA A 123 -10.47 -2.81 6.85
N SER A 124 -9.44 -2.01 6.56
CA SER A 124 -8.26 -1.85 7.43
C SER A 124 -8.58 -1.33 8.84
N THR A 125 -9.71 -0.64 9.00
CA THR A 125 -10.15 -0.06 10.28
C THR A 125 -11.29 -0.83 10.95
N ALA A 126 -11.76 -1.90 10.31
CA ALA A 126 -12.92 -2.65 10.76
C ALA A 126 -12.56 -3.81 11.70
N ASP A 127 -13.48 -4.11 12.59
CA ASP A 127 -13.39 -5.19 13.56
C ASP A 127 -14.16 -6.43 13.10
N VAL A 128 -15.25 -6.22 12.36
CA VAL A 128 -16.19 -7.23 11.86
C VAL A 128 -16.52 -6.97 10.39
N ALA A 129 -16.75 -8.02 9.62
CA ALA A 129 -17.27 -7.91 8.25
C ALA A 129 -18.65 -8.56 8.11
N VAL A 130 -19.56 -7.88 7.43
CA VAL A 130 -20.89 -8.38 7.04
C VAL A 130 -20.87 -8.63 5.54
N LEU A 131 -20.77 -9.91 5.15
CA LEU A 131 -20.81 -10.36 3.76
C LEU A 131 -22.25 -10.67 3.36
N LEU A 132 -22.81 -9.87 2.46
CA LEU A 132 -24.12 -10.13 1.88
C LEU A 132 -24.00 -11.13 0.73
N VAL A 133 -25.00 -12.00 0.62
CA VAL A 133 -25.13 -13.01 -0.43
C VAL A 133 -26.58 -13.07 -0.88
N ASP A 134 -26.88 -12.82 -2.15
CA ASP A 134 -28.23 -13.03 -2.70
C ASP A 134 -28.58 -14.54 -2.68
N ALA A 135 -29.64 -14.91 -1.96
CA ALA A 135 -30.11 -16.28 -1.81
C ALA A 135 -30.43 -16.97 -3.15
N ARG A 136 -30.80 -16.20 -4.17
CA ARG A 136 -31.13 -16.71 -5.52
C ARG A 136 -29.88 -17.17 -6.26
N GLN A 137 -28.74 -16.50 -6.03
CA GLN A 137 -27.50 -16.74 -6.75
C GLN A 137 -26.54 -17.63 -5.97
N GLY A 138 -26.56 -17.55 -4.63
CA GLY A 138 -25.63 -18.24 -3.76
C GLY A 138 -24.22 -17.65 -3.82
N ILE A 139 -23.18 -18.48 -3.60
CA ILE A 139 -21.80 -18.00 -3.49
C ILE A 139 -21.21 -17.69 -4.86
N LEU A 140 -20.95 -16.41 -5.11
CA LEU A 140 -20.33 -15.90 -6.32
C LEU A 140 -18.81 -15.74 -6.17
N THR A 141 -18.15 -15.54 -7.31
CA THR A 141 -16.72 -15.16 -7.39
C THR A 141 -16.41 -13.92 -6.55
N GLN A 142 -17.27 -12.90 -6.60
CA GLN A 142 -17.11 -11.68 -5.80
C GLN A 142 -17.25 -11.94 -4.29
N THR A 143 -18.16 -12.82 -3.87
CA THR A 143 -18.29 -13.25 -2.46
C THR A 143 -16.99 -13.87 -1.95
N ARG A 144 -16.38 -14.74 -2.75
CA ARG A 144 -15.10 -15.40 -2.43
C ARG A 144 -13.96 -14.39 -2.31
N ARG A 145 -13.86 -13.48 -3.28
CA ARG A 145 -12.87 -12.39 -3.30
C ARG A 145 -12.98 -11.49 -2.08
N HIS A 146 -14.19 -11.06 -1.72
CA HIS A 146 -14.41 -10.23 -0.53
C HIS A 146 -14.04 -10.99 0.75
N ALA A 147 -14.46 -12.25 0.90
CA ALA A 147 -14.05 -13.05 2.05
C ALA A 147 -12.53 -13.20 2.13
N PHE A 148 -11.84 -13.43 1.01
CA PHE A 148 -10.37 -13.48 0.98
C PHE A 148 -9.75 -12.15 1.45
N LEU A 149 -10.19 -11.02 0.91
CA LEU A 149 -9.72 -9.69 1.29
C LEU A 149 -9.98 -9.36 2.78
N VAL A 150 -11.16 -9.70 3.29
CA VAL A 150 -11.52 -9.57 4.72
C VAL A 150 -10.55 -10.35 5.59
N SER A 151 -10.23 -11.60 5.21
CA SER A 151 -9.28 -12.42 5.96
C SER A 151 -7.86 -11.83 5.93
N LEU A 152 -7.51 -11.23 4.79
CA LEU A 152 -6.19 -10.70 4.50
C LEU A 152 -5.93 -9.40 5.29
N VAL A 153 -6.92 -8.51 5.39
CA VAL A 153 -6.84 -7.29 6.24
C VAL A 153 -7.06 -7.58 7.74
N GLY A 154 -7.00 -8.86 8.14
CA GLY A 154 -6.97 -9.26 9.54
C GLY A 154 -8.31 -9.24 10.26
N ILE A 155 -9.44 -9.07 9.56
CA ILE A 155 -10.76 -9.20 10.16
C ILE A 155 -11.04 -10.69 10.40
N ARG A 156 -11.26 -11.07 11.66
CA ARG A 156 -11.44 -12.48 12.06
C ARG A 156 -12.88 -12.86 12.37
N HIS A 157 -13.77 -11.89 12.50
CA HIS A 157 -15.18 -12.09 12.82
C HIS A 157 -16.04 -11.73 11.61
N VAL A 158 -16.77 -12.70 11.08
CA VAL A 158 -17.53 -12.55 9.85
C VAL A 158 -18.98 -12.96 10.06
N VAL A 159 -19.89 -12.13 9.56
CA VAL A 159 -21.30 -12.42 9.40
C VAL A 159 -21.59 -12.63 7.92
N VAL A 160 -22.27 -13.71 7.57
CA VAL A 160 -22.79 -13.93 6.22
C VAL A 160 -24.30 -13.70 6.26
N ALA A 161 -24.72 -12.57 5.72
CA ALA A 161 -26.13 -12.20 5.60
C ALA A 161 -26.68 -12.76 4.28
N VAL A 162 -27.37 -13.89 4.35
CA VAL A 162 -28.02 -14.51 3.19
C VAL A 162 -29.29 -13.71 2.90
N ASN A 163 -29.19 -12.75 1.98
CA ASN A 163 -30.20 -11.74 1.71
C ASN A 163 -31.20 -12.20 0.64
N LYS A 164 -32.34 -11.49 0.55
CA LYS A 164 -33.44 -11.77 -0.38
C LYS A 164 -34.11 -13.14 -0.17
N MET A 165 -34.15 -13.61 1.08
CA MET A 165 -34.84 -14.86 1.43
C MET A 165 -36.33 -14.82 1.08
N ASP A 166 -36.93 -13.64 1.03
CA ASP A 166 -38.31 -13.42 0.58
C ASP A 166 -38.56 -13.87 -0.86
N LEU A 167 -37.58 -13.68 -1.74
CA LEU A 167 -37.69 -14.06 -3.17
C LEU A 167 -37.54 -15.56 -3.41
N VAL A 168 -36.99 -16.29 -2.44
CA VAL A 168 -36.88 -17.77 -2.47
C VAL A 168 -37.87 -18.42 -1.50
N GLY A 169 -38.90 -17.70 -1.06
CA GLY A 169 -39.95 -18.22 -0.19
C GLY A 169 -39.45 -18.69 1.18
N TYR A 170 -38.35 -18.12 1.67
CA TYR A 170 -37.71 -18.47 2.95
C TYR A 170 -37.27 -19.94 3.05
N ASP A 171 -36.90 -20.55 1.93
CA ASP A 171 -36.51 -21.95 1.83
C ASP A 171 -35.27 -22.30 2.68
N LYS A 172 -35.42 -23.32 3.53
CA LYS A 172 -34.38 -23.78 4.46
C LYS A 172 -33.22 -24.46 3.74
N GLU A 173 -33.51 -25.24 2.70
CA GLU A 173 -32.48 -26.01 1.99
C GLU A 173 -31.56 -25.08 1.18
N THR A 174 -32.11 -24.05 0.56
CA THR A 174 -31.35 -22.97 -0.11
C THR A 174 -30.40 -22.29 0.86
N PHE A 175 -30.87 -21.90 2.05
CA PHE A 175 -30.02 -21.32 3.09
C PHE A 175 -28.89 -22.27 3.51
N LYS A 176 -29.23 -23.53 3.80
CA LYS A 176 -28.26 -24.54 4.26
C LYS A 176 -27.17 -24.80 3.22
N ARG A 177 -27.54 -24.91 1.94
CA ARG A 177 -26.59 -25.06 0.83
C ARG A 177 -25.60 -23.89 0.75
N ILE A 178 -26.07 -22.66 0.96
CA ILE A 178 -25.22 -21.46 0.93
C ILE A 178 -24.28 -21.43 2.15
N ASP A 179 -24.78 -21.78 3.34
CA ASP A 179 -23.97 -21.89 4.57
C ASP A 179 -22.84 -22.92 4.40
N GLU A 180 -23.17 -24.14 3.96
CA GLU A 180 -22.20 -25.21 3.71
C GLU A 180 -21.15 -24.81 2.67
N ALA A 181 -21.59 -24.23 1.54
CA ALA A 181 -20.70 -23.77 0.48
C ALA A 181 -19.75 -22.66 0.96
N PHE A 182 -20.25 -21.70 1.75
CA PHE A 182 -19.41 -20.62 2.27
C PHE A 182 -18.39 -21.16 3.29
N ARG A 183 -18.81 -22.02 4.22
CA ARG A 183 -17.91 -22.60 5.23
C ARG A 183 -16.81 -23.44 4.59
N ALA A 184 -17.13 -24.22 3.55
CA ALA A 184 -16.15 -25.01 2.82
C ALA A 184 -15.08 -24.11 2.17
N PHE A 185 -15.50 -23.01 1.53
CA PHE A 185 -14.58 -22.04 0.94
C PHE A 185 -13.76 -21.27 2.00
N ALA A 186 -14.38 -20.93 3.13
CA ALA A 186 -13.77 -20.10 4.18
C ALA A 186 -12.84 -20.86 5.13
N ALA A 187 -12.84 -22.19 5.10
CA ALA A 187 -11.97 -23.05 5.92
C ALA A 187 -10.48 -22.65 5.91
N PRO A 188 -9.82 -22.40 4.75
CA PRO A 188 -8.42 -21.96 4.71
C PRO A 188 -8.19 -20.49 5.13
N LEU A 189 -9.24 -19.68 5.30
CA LEU A 189 -9.12 -18.23 5.54
C LEU A 189 -8.88 -17.84 7.01
N GLY A 190 -8.92 -18.81 7.93
CA GLY A 190 -8.55 -18.60 9.34
C GLY A 190 -9.47 -17.65 10.12
N PHE A 191 -10.76 -17.57 9.77
CA PHE A 191 -11.74 -16.81 10.55
C PHE A 191 -11.97 -17.44 11.92
N LYS A 192 -12.02 -16.61 12.97
CA LYS A 192 -12.31 -17.06 14.35
C LYS A 192 -13.80 -17.38 14.53
N SER A 193 -14.68 -16.61 13.89
CA SER A 193 -16.12 -16.85 13.95
C SER A 193 -16.81 -16.55 12.63
N ILE A 194 -17.66 -17.46 12.18
CA ILE A 194 -18.54 -17.29 11.01
C ILE A 194 -19.98 -17.53 11.45
N THR A 195 -20.78 -16.47 11.43
CA THR A 195 -22.23 -16.53 11.75
C THR A 195 -23.02 -16.28 10.48
N VAL A 196 -23.88 -17.23 10.11
CA VAL A 196 -24.71 -17.12 8.91
C VAL A 196 -26.15 -16.82 9.33
N ILE A 197 -26.74 -15.78 8.74
CA ILE A 197 -28.05 -15.24 9.13
C ILE A 197 -28.93 -15.10 7.88
N PRO A 198 -30.12 -15.74 7.81
CA PRO A 198 -31.06 -15.54 6.72
C PRO A 198 -31.77 -14.20 6.92
N VAL A 199 -31.68 -13.28 5.96
CA VAL A 199 -32.26 -11.94 6.07
C VAL A 199 -33.08 -11.56 4.82
N SER A 200 -33.97 -10.60 5.00
CA SER A 200 -34.52 -9.80 3.89
C SER A 200 -34.31 -8.33 4.21
N ALA A 201 -33.34 -7.70 3.55
CA ALA A 201 -33.03 -6.29 3.71
C ALA A 201 -34.26 -5.38 3.44
N LEU A 202 -35.08 -5.77 2.47
CA LEU A 202 -36.28 -5.01 2.07
C LEU A 202 -37.42 -5.19 3.08
N LYS A 203 -37.72 -6.43 3.48
CA LYS A 203 -38.87 -6.73 4.34
C LYS A 203 -38.57 -6.58 5.85
N GLY A 204 -37.30 -6.56 6.23
CA GLY A 204 -36.86 -6.40 7.63
C GLY A 204 -36.63 -7.70 8.38
N ASP A 205 -36.82 -8.86 7.73
CA ASP A 205 -36.68 -10.18 8.36
C ASP A 205 -35.27 -10.41 8.92
N ASN A 206 -35.19 -10.73 10.21
CA ASN A 206 -33.97 -11.03 10.97
C ASN A 206 -32.91 -9.92 11.00
N ILE A 207 -33.27 -8.68 10.66
CA ILE A 207 -32.37 -7.52 10.82
C ILE A 207 -32.36 -7.07 12.28
N THR A 208 -33.47 -6.52 12.75
CA THR A 208 -33.69 -6.09 14.13
C THR A 208 -34.48 -7.13 14.92
N SER A 209 -35.66 -7.51 14.43
CA SER A 209 -36.55 -8.50 15.03
C SER A 209 -36.42 -9.88 14.37
N ARG A 210 -36.68 -10.94 15.15
CA ARG A 210 -36.78 -12.31 14.61
C ARG A 210 -37.96 -12.40 13.65
N SER A 211 -37.73 -13.00 12.49
CA SER A 211 -38.74 -13.23 11.46
C SER A 211 -39.65 -14.40 11.81
N ALA A 212 -40.95 -14.24 11.61
CA ALA A 212 -41.89 -15.36 11.65
C ALA A 212 -41.68 -16.30 10.45
N HIS A 213 -41.28 -15.81 9.28
CA HIS A 213 -41.14 -16.65 8.08
C HIS A 213 -39.98 -17.66 8.16
N THR A 214 -39.04 -17.48 9.07
CA THR A 214 -37.87 -18.35 9.26
C THR A 214 -37.90 -19.12 10.58
N HIS A 215 -39.04 -19.74 10.91
CA HIS A 215 -39.21 -20.54 12.14
C HIS A 215 -38.13 -21.61 12.37
N TRP A 216 -37.52 -22.10 11.29
CA TRP A 216 -36.46 -23.09 11.32
C TRP A 216 -35.08 -22.52 11.72
N TYR A 217 -34.92 -21.19 11.77
CA TYR A 217 -33.68 -20.51 12.13
C TYR A 217 -33.67 -20.12 13.62
N SER A 218 -32.73 -20.67 14.39
CA SER A 218 -32.59 -20.43 15.83
C SER A 218 -31.49 -19.41 16.19
N GLY A 219 -30.65 -19.02 15.22
CA GLY A 219 -29.55 -18.08 15.43
C GLY A 219 -29.99 -16.63 15.75
N PRO A 220 -29.04 -15.71 15.96
CA PRO A 220 -29.34 -14.32 16.31
C PRO A 220 -29.87 -13.52 15.12
N THR A 221 -30.52 -12.38 15.39
CA THR A 221 -30.73 -11.35 14.35
C THR A 221 -29.42 -10.64 14.07
N LEU A 222 -29.31 -9.96 12.91
CA LEU A 222 -28.10 -9.22 12.55
C LEU A 222 -27.72 -8.19 13.61
N MET A 223 -28.68 -7.39 14.09
CA MET A 223 -28.44 -6.40 15.13
C MET A 223 -28.07 -7.02 16.48
N ALA A 224 -28.73 -8.11 16.87
CA ALA A 224 -28.39 -8.79 18.12
C ALA A 224 -26.95 -9.34 18.08
N TYR A 225 -26.48 -9.83 16.93
CA TYR A 225 -25.09 -10.23 16.76
C TYR A 225 -24.14 -9.02 16.88
N LEU A 226 -24.39 -7.93 16.16
CA LEU A 226 -23.53 -6.74 16.18
C LEU A 226 -23.45 -6.08 17.57
N GLU A 227 -24.52 -6.14 18.35
CA GLU A 227 -24.54 -5.66 19.74
C GLU A 227 -23.74 -6.54 20.70
N THR A 228 -23.54 -7.82 20.40
CA THR A 228 -22.96 -8.80 21.33
C THR A 228 -21.58 -9.29 20.93
N VAL A 229 -21.20 -9.14 19.66
CA VAL A 229 -19.88 -9.54 19.18
C VAL A 229 -18.80 -8.74 19.91
N GLN A 230 -17.89 -9.45 20.56
CA GLN A 230 -16.71 -8.86 21.17
C GLN A 230 -15.52 -9.15 20.25
N PRO A 231 -15.23 -8.28 19.27
CA PRO A 231 -13.95 -8.36 18.58
C PRO A 231 -12.87 -8.20 19.64
N ALA A 232 -11.91 -9.12 19.68
CA ALA A 232 -10.88 -9.09 20.70
C ALA A 232 -10.15 -7.72 20.66
N ALA A 233 -10.33 -6.89 21.69
CA ALA A 233 -9.41 -5.81 21.95
C ALA A 233 -8.07 -6.47 22.24
N ALA A 234 -7.10 -6.31 21.34
CA ALA A 234 -5.74 -6.71 21.63
C ALA A 234 -5.24 -5.80 22.76
N VAL A 235 -5.46 -6.21 24.02
CA VAL A 235 -4.74 -5.63 25.16
C VAL A 235 -3.30 -6.08 24.99
N SER A 236 -2.56 -5.30 24.20
CA SER A 236 -1.14 -5.50 24.00
C SER A 236 -0.44 -5.03 25.28
N ASN A 237 0.36 -5.90 25.90
CA ASN A 237 1.22 -5.49 27.01
C ASN A 237 2.39 -4.63 26.53
N ARG A 238 2.57 -4.49 25.21
CA ARG A 238 3.61 -3.67 24.59
C ARG A 238 3.12 -2.24 24.45
N PHE A 239 4.02 -1.31 24.74
CA PHE A 239 3.80 0.10 24.46
C PHE A 239 4.43 0.44 23.11
N ILE A 240 3.63 0.93 22.17
CA ILE A 240 4.10 1.40 20.86
C ILE A 240 3.61 2.83 20.66
N PHE A 241 4.54 3.77 20.54
CA PHE A 241 4.23 5.18 20.33
C PHE A 241 5.02 5.74 19.14
N PRO A 242 4.41 5.78 17.95
CA PRO A 242 4.99 6.42 16.78
C PRO A 242 4.98 7.95 16.94
N VAL A 243 6.15 8.56 16.96
CA VAL A 243 6.31 10.01 17.10
C VAL A 243 5.86 10.69 15.80
N GLN A 244 4.84 11.54 15.90
CA GLN A 244 4.26 12.28 14.78
C GLN A 244 4.84 13.69 14.71
N TRP A 245 5.17 14.29 15.86
CA TRP A 245 5.63 15.67 15.95
C TRP A 245 6.51 15.89 17.18
N VAL A 246 7.51 16.77 17.05
CA VAL A 246 8.33 17.24 18.17
C VAL A 246 7.85 18.64 18.52
N ASN A 247 7.15 18.77 19.65
CA ASN A 247 6.59 20.02 20.12
C ASN A 247 7.63 20.80 20.93
N ARG A 248 7.98 22.00 20.44
CA ARG A 248 8.93 22.92 21.08
C ARG A 248 8.48 24.37 20.88
N PRO A 249 7.48 24.84 21.66
CA PRO A 249 6.97 26.20 21.55
C PRO A 249 7.99 27.24 22.07
N ASP A 250 8.86 26.84 23.00
CA ASP A 250 9.92 27.65 23.57
C ASP A 250 11.11 26.78 24.02
N SER A 251 12.14 27.40 24.61
CA SER A 251 13.35 26.71 25.08
C SER A 251 13.13 25.81 26.29
N SER A 252 12.06 26.01 27.05
CA SER A 252 11.76 25.30 28.31
C SER A 252 10.87 24.07 28.11
N PHE A 253 10.14 24.00 27.00
CA PHE A 253 9.27 22.88 26.69
C PHE A 253 9.76 22.08 25.48
N ARG A 254 9.99 20.78 25.69
CA ARG A 254 10.19 19.81 24.62
C ARG A 254 9.34 18.57 24.90
N GLY A 255 8.40 18.30 24.01
CA GLY A 255 7.49 17.16 24.12
C GLY A 255 7.36 16.41 22.79
N PHE A 256 7.06 15.12 22.86
CA PHE A 256 6.90 14.26 21.69
C PHE A 256 5.44 13.89 21.53
N ALA A 257 4.81 14.44 20.50
CA ALA A 257 3.39 14.26 20.23
C ALA A 257 3.15 13.09 19.27
N GLY A 258 2.12 12.31 19.57
CA GLY A 258 1.71 11.14 18.82
C GLY A 258 0.46 10.51 19.42
N THR A 259 -0.04 9.48 18.74
CA THR A 259 -1.14 8.65 19.27
C THR A 259 -0.54 7.37 19.81
N VAL A 260 -0.92 6.97 21.04
CA VAL A 260 -0.55 5.65 21.57
C VAL A 260 -1.14 4.59 20.64
N ALA A 261 -0.30 3.87 19.92
CA ALA A 261 -0.76 2.91 18.92
C ALA A 261 -1.20 1.60 19.59
N GLU A 262 -0.42 1.14 20.58
CA GLU A 262 -0.69 -0.09 21.33
C GLU A 262 -0.29 0.04 22.80
N GLY A 263 -1.01 -0.70 23.64
CA GLY A 263 -0.80 -0.78 25.09
C GLY A 263 -1.07 0.53 25.81
N GLY A 264 -0.26 0.80 26.82
CA GLY A 264 -0.34 2.01 27.62
C GLY A 264 1.00 2.38 28.25
N ILE A 265 1.09 3.60 28.73
CA ILE A 265 2.27 4.18 29.37
C ILE A 265 1.84 5.06 30.54
N ALA A 266 2.54 4.93 31.66
CA ALA A 266 2.35 5.78 32.83
C ALA A 266 3.54 6.71 33.07
N VAL A 267 3.30 7.81 33.77
CA VAL A 267 4.35 8.72 34.25
C VAL A 267 5.34 7.93 35.13
N GLY A 268 6.63 8.12 34.90
CA GLY A 268 7.73 7.44 35.58
C GLY A 268 8.23 6.19 34.88
N GLU A 269 7.49 5.63 33.92
CA GLU A 269 7.94 4.47 33.15
C GLU A 269 9.12 4.82 32.22
N GLU A 270 10.01 3.85 32.03
CA GLU A 270 11.19 4.00 31.16
C GLU A 270 10.88 3.56 29.73
N ILE A 271 11.09 4.48 28.80
CA ILE A 271 10.96 4.27 27.37
C ILE A 271 12.31 4.22 26.69
N ARG A 272 12.31 3.70 25.47
CA ARG A 272 13.45 3.60 24.58
C ARG A 272 13.06 4.05 23.18
N VAL A 273 13.96 4.77 22.52
CA VAL A 273 13.87 5.06 21.08
C VAL A 273 14.34 3.82 20.32
N THR A 274 13.49 3.25 19.48
CA THR A 274 13.78 1.94 18.86
C THR A 274 15.09 1.93 18.06
N LEU A 275 15.34 2.94 17.22
CA LEU A 275 16.51 2.98 16.33
C LEU A 275 17.81 3.38 17.04
N SER A 276 17.80 4.46 17.83
CA SER A 276 19.02 4.95 18.49
C SER A 276 19.35 4.18 19.77
N GLY A 277 18.36 3.51 20.36
CA GLY A 277 18.49 2.78 21.61
C GLY A 277 18.58 3.65 22.87
N GLN A 278 18.52 4.97 22.73
CA GLN A 278 18.54 5.89 23.86
C GLN A 278 17.30 5.68 24.75
N THR A 279 17.48 5.81 26.05
CA THR A 279 16.42 5.62 27.05
C THR A 279 16.17 6.88 27.86
N ALA A 280 14.92 7.05 28.29
CA ALA A 280 14.50 8.14 29.16
C ALA A 280 13.23 7.73 29.91
N LYS A 281 12.90 8.44 30.99
CA LYS A 281 11.65 8.23 31.72
C LYS A 281 10.59 9.24 31.28
N VAL A 282 9.34 8.82 31.27
CA VAL A 282 8.20 9.72 31.05
C VAL A 282 8.05 10.62 32.28
N ALA A 283 8.31 11.91 32.12
CA ALA A 283 8.18 12.89 33.19
C ALA A 283 6.76 13.46 33.29
N ASP A 284 6.06 13.56 32.16
CA ASP A 284 4.67 14.04 32.10
C ASP A 284 3.99 13.56 30.81
N ILE A 285 2.66 13.42 30.87
CA ILE A 285 1.82 13.06 29.72
C ILE A 285 0.81 14.18 29.54
N VAL A 286 0.99 15.02 28.53
CA VAL A 286 0.20 16.24 28.34
C VAL A 286 -0.84 16.03 27.24
N THR A 287 -2.09 16.43 27.53
CA THR A 287 -3.20 16.48 26.56
C THR A 287 -3.81 17.88 26.51
N MET A 288 -4.78 18.11 25.63
CA MET A 288 -5.50 19.38 25.56
C MET A 288 -6.21 19.71 26.88
N ASP A 289 -6.74 18.69 27.56
CA ASP A 289 -7.54 18.82 28.79
C ASP A 289 -6.68 18.82 30.07
N GLY A 290 -5.35 18.77 29.92
CA GLY A 290 -4.38 18.75 31.02
C GLY A 290 -3.49 17.51 31.04
N SER A 291 -2.71 17.39 32.11
CA SER A 291 -1.79 16.26 32.32
C SER A 291 -2.50 14.99 32.80
N LEU A 292 -2.07 13.84 32.30
CA LEU A 292 -2.56 12.52 32.66
C LEU A 292 -1.48 11.74 33.42
N GLN A 293 -1.91 10.82 34.29
CA GLN A 293 -1.00 9.87 34.95
C GLN A 293 -0.70 8.66 34.07
N GLU A 294 -1.64 8.28 33.20
CA GLU A 294 -1.53 7.15 32.28
C GLU A 294 -2.20 7.51 30.95
N ALA A 295 -1.64 7.00 29.85
CA ALA A 295 -2.23 7.05 28.52
C ALA A 295 -2.34 5.65 27.92
N THR A 296 -3.46 5.38 27.25
CA THR A 296 -3.77 4.09 26.62
C THR A 296 -3.92 4.22 25.10
N ALA A 297 -3.89 3.09 24.41
CA ALA A 297 -4.07 3.02 22.95
C ALA A 297 -5.27 3.85 22.45
N GLY A 298 -5.05 4.57 21.34
CA GLY A 298 -6.02 5.48 20.72
C GLY A 298 -5.97 6.92 21.23
N GLN A 299 -5.35 7.21 22.38
CA GLN A 299 -5.23 8.57 22.90
C GLN A 299 -4.08 9.33 22.21
N ALA A 300 -4.39 10.55 21.75
CA ALA A 300 -3.38 11.50 21.26
C ALA A 300 -2.80 12.29 22.44
N VAL A 301 -1.50 12.13 22.68
CA VAL A 301 -0.81 12.70 23.84
C VAL A 301 0.54 13.29 23.44
N THR A 302 1.06 14.18 24.28
CA THR A 302 2.44 14.67 24.21
C THR A 302 3.23 14.16 25.40
N LEU A 303 4.26 13.35 25.14
CA LEU A 303 5.13 12.82 26.19
C LEU A 303 6.27 13.81 26.46
N ARG A 304 6.42 14.24 27.71
CA ARG A 304 7.62 14.95 28.18
C ARG A 304 8.54 13.95 28.86
N LEU A 305 9.83 14.03 28.57
CA LEU A 305 10.83 13.12 29.12
C LEU A 305 11.63 13.76 30.25
N ASP A 306 12.23 12.95 31.11
CA ASP A 306 13.05 13.38 32.25
C ASP A 306 14.41 13.98 31.83
N ARG A 307 14.84 13.71 30.60
CA ARG A 307 16.10 14.20 30.02
C ARG A 307 15.96 14.39 28.51
N GLU A 308 16.85 15.19 27.94
CA GLU A 308 16.93 15.34 26.50
C GLU A 308 17.59 14.11 25.86
N ILE A 309 16.85 13.45 24.99
CA ILE A 309 17.34 12.39 24.09
C ILE A 309 17.07 12.79 22.64
N ASP A 310 17.79 12.16 21.71
CA ASP A 310 17.60 12.36 20.28
C ASP A 310 16.38 11.56 19.80
N VAL A 311 15.30 12.28 19.56
CA VAL A 311 14.00 11.78 19.11
C VAL A 311 13.45 12.77 18.10
N SER A 312 13.09 12.24 16.94
CA SER A 312 12.59 12.96 15.79
C SER A 312 11.26 12.39 15.30
N ARG A 313 10.58 13.13 14.42
CA ARG A 313 9.40 12.62 13.72
C ARG A 313 9.76 11.35 12.96
N GLY A 314 8.93 10.33 13.09
CA GLY A 314 9.15 9.02 12.48
C GLY A 314 9.83 8.03 13.41
N ASP A 315 10.40 8.44 14.54
CA ASP A 315 10.86 7.48 15.54
C ASP A 315 9.68 6.77 16.19
N VAL A 316 9.93 5.54 16.66
CA VAL A 316 8.96 4.75 17.43
C VAL A 316 9.52 4.54 18.82
N LEU A 317 8.78 4.99 19.84
CA LEU A 317 9.10 4.76 21.23
C LEU A 317 8.44 3.47 21.70
N ALA A 318 9.16 2.71 22.51
CA ALA A 318 8.69 1.50 23.17
C ALA A 318 9.15 1.46 24.63
N ARG A 319 8.59 0.53 25.42
CA ARG A 319 9.10 0.27 26.78
C ARG A 319 10.54 -0.25 26.69
N SER A 320 11.42 0.28 27.56
CA SER A 320 12.84 -0.12 27.60
C SER A 320 13.02 -1.63 27.83
N ALA A 321 12.17 -2.24 28.66
CA ALA A 321 12.18 -3.68 28.95
C ALA A 321 11.60 -4.57 27.83
N GLN A 322 10.95 -3.98 26.82
CA GLN A 322 10.33 -4.67 25.69
C GLN A 322 10.71 -3.97 24.38
N PRO A 323 11.99 -4.04 23.97
CA PRO A 323 12.46 -3.40 22.75
C PRO A 323 11.77 -3.99 21.51
N LEU A 324 11.57 -3.15 20.50
CA LEU A 324 11.04 -3.56 19.20
C LEU A 324 12.15 -4.01 18.27
N ASP A 325 11.85 -5.00 17.42
CA ASP A 325 12.76 -5.44 16.38
C ASP A 325 12.81 -4.45 15.21
N THR A 326 13.94 -4.45 14.50
CA THR A 326 14.15 -3.61 13.32
C THR A 326 14.51 -4.47 12.11
N THR A 327 14.05 -4.09 10.92
CA THR A 327 14.40 -4.81 9.69
C THR A 327 14.60 -3.86 8.52
N ASP A 328 15.50 -4.26 7.63
CA ASP A 328 15.72 -3.67 6.30
C ASP A 328 15.35 -4.66 5.18
N GLN A 329 14.90 -5.87 5.52
CA GLN A 329 14.47 -6.90 4.58
C GLN A 329 13.24 -7.62 5.13
N LEU A 330 12.15 -7.63 4.40
CA LEU A 330 10.91 -8.25 4.86
C LEU A 330 10.16 -8.97 3.74
N GLU A 331 9.41 -9.99 4.12
CA GLU A 331 8.37 -10.57 3.28
C GLU A 331 7.04 -9.95 3.68
N ALA A 332 6.29 -9.48 2.70
CA ALA A 332 4.95 -8.93 2.89
C ALA A 332 3.99 -9.45 1.84
N THR A 333 2.71 -9.56 2.22
CA THR A 333 1.64 -9.62 1.24
C THR A 333 1.32 -8.20 0.81
N LEU A 334 1.35 -7.94 -0.49
CA LEU A 334 0.98 -6.66 -1.10
C LEU A 334 -0.36 -6.80 -1.79
N VAL A 335 -1.25 -5.83 -1.58
CA VAL A 335 -2.39 -5.57 -2.44
C VAL A 335 -2.03 -4.39 -3.33
N TRP A 336 -1.95 -4.64 -4.63
CA TRP A 336 -1.60 -3.62 -5.61
C TRP A 336 -2.84 -2.81 -5.99
N MET A 337 -2.75 -1.48 -5.91
CA MET A 337 -3.90 -0.56 -5.95
C MET A 337 -3.80 0.49 -7.06
N HIS A 338 -2.83 0.35 -7.96
CA HIS A 338 -2.57 1.32 -9.03
C HIS A 338 -2.52 0.65 -10.40
N GLU A 339 -2.84 1.41 -11.44
CA GLU A 339 -2.85 0.92 -12.83
C GLU A 339 -1.43 0.61 -13.32
N ASP A 340 -0.47 1.49 -13.00
CA ASP A 340 0.94 1.22 -13.25
C ASP A 340 1.37 -0.07 -12.54
N THR A 341 2.00 -0.95 -13.29
CA THR A 341 2.35 -2.29 -12.82
C THR A 341 3.49 -2.24 -11.80
N GLY A 342 3.34 -3.00 -10.72
CA GLY A 342 4.37 -3.22 -9.71
C GLY A 342 5.42 -4.20 -10.22
N LEU A 343 6.60 -3.70 -10.59
CA LEU A 343 7.69 -4.50 -11.17
C LEU A 343 8.78 -4.83 -10.14
N THR A 344 9.38 -6.01 -10.29
CA THR A 344 10.59 -6.39 -9.55
C THR A 344 11.75 -5.44 -9.91
N GLY A 345 12.55 -5.05 -8.91
CA GLY A 345 13.69 -4.14 -9.05
C GLY A 345 13.31 -2.65 -8.97
N ARG A 346 12.02 -2.30 -9.03
CA ARG A 346 11.56 -0.92 -8.99
C ARG A 346 11.55 -0.37 -7.55
N THR A 347 11.93 0.90 -7.41
CA THR A 347 11.99 1.63 -6.14
C THR A 347 10.71 2.42 -5.87
N TYR A 348 10.32 2.44 -4.59
CA TYR A 348 9.15 3.14 -4.03
C TYR A 348 9.52 3.75 -2.69
N ASP A 349 8.73 4.70 -2.20
CA ASP A 349 8.79 5.09 -0.79
C ASP A 349 7.88 4.15 0.02
N ILE A 350 8.37 3.63 1.14
CA ILE A 350 7.60 2.85 2.10
C ILE A 350 7.26 3.72 3.31
N LYS A 351 5.99 3.70 3.70
CA LYS A 351 5.51 4.34 4.94
C LYS A 351 4.94 3.28 5.88
N LEU A 352 5.60 3.09 7.02
CA LEU A 352 5.20 2.16 8.07
C LEU A 352 5.01 2.97 9.37
N ALA A 353 3.78 3.01 9.89
CA ALA A 353 3.39 3.95 10.95
C ALA A 353 3.79 5.40 10.59
N THR A 354 4.69 6.02 11.36
CA THR A 354 5.24 7.37 11.11
C THR A 354 6.58 7.34 10.38
N GLN A 355 7.18 6.17 10.18
CA GLN A 355 8.47 5.98 9.55
C GLN A 355 8.36 6.04 8.03
N TRP A 356 9.33 6.69 7.40
CA TRP A 356 9.50 6.75 5.93
C TRP A 356 10.89 6.25 5.52
N ALA A 357 10.95 5.41 4.49
CA ALA A 357 12.19 5.01 3.86
C ALA A 357 11.96 4.76 2.37
N THR A 358 13.04 4.57 1.62
CA THR A 358 12.93 4.04 0.25
C THR A 358 13.01 2.53 0.31
N CYS A 359 12.29 1.84 -0.56
CA CYS A 359 12.33 0.40 -0.67
C CYS A 359 12.33 -0.07 -2.13
N THR A 360 12.77 -1.31 -2.34
CA THR A 360 12.78 -1.98 -3.64
C THR A 360 12.03 -3.30 -3.52
N LEU A 361 11.14 -3.58 -4.47
CA LEU A 361 10.54 -4.92 -4.61
C LEU A 361 11.61 -5.88 -5.16
N THR A 362 12.21 -6.72 -4.34
CA THR A 362 13.33 -7.57 -4.75
C THR A 362 12.88 -8.86 -5.41
N THR A 363 11.72 -9.39 -5.02
CA THR A 363 11.16 -10.62 -5.60
C THR A 363 9.66 -10.64 -5.40
N ILE A 364 8.90 -10.96 -6.45
CA ILE A 364 7.51 -11.36 -6.32
C ILE A 364 7.48 -12.90 -6.29
N LYS A 365 7.17 -13.48 -5.13
CA LYS A 365 7.18 -14.95 -4.95
C LYS A 365 6.05 -15.60 -5.73
N TYR A 366 4.84 -15.07 -5.58
CA TYR A 366 3.65 -15.49 -6.30
C TYR A 366 2.56 -14.43 -6.16
N ARG A 367 1.61 -14.46 -7.08
CA ARG A 367 0.30 -13.84 -6.97
C ARG A 367 -0.72 -14.88 -6.53
N THR A 368 -1.69 -14.49 -5.72
CA THR A 368 -2.82 -15.35 -5.36
C THR A 368 -4.00 -15.05 -6.29
N ASP A 369 -4.51 -16.08 -6.98
CA ASP A 369 -5.81 -16.00 -7.64
C ASP A 369 -6.90 -15.94 -6.56
N VAL A 370 -7.64 -14.84 -6.52
CA VAL A 370 -8.63 -14.57 -5.46
C VAL A 370 -9.86 -15.47 -5.52
N ASN A 371 -10.07 -16.19 -6.62
CA ASN A 371 -11.25 -17.01 -6.88
C ASN A 371 -11.03 -18.47 -6.44
N THR A 372 -9.80 -18.94 -6.59
CA THR A 372 -9.35 -20.32 -6.35
C THR A 372 -8.40 -20.44 -5.17
N LEU A 373 -7.83 -19.32 -4.71
CA LEU A 373 -6.73 -19.24 -3.75
C LEU A 373 -5.43 -19.90 -4.22
N ALA A 374 -5.32 -20.22 -5.52
CA ALA A 374 -4.11 -20.81 -6.09
C ALA A 374 -2.98 -19.78 -6.17
N HIS A 375 -1.74 -20.26 -6.04
CA HIS A 375 -0.54 -19.44 -6.19
C HIS A 375 -0.02 -19.51 -7.61
N GLU A 376 0.15 -18.36 -8.25
CA GLU A 376 0.64 -18.19 -9.61
C GLU A 376 2.00 -17.49 -9.62
N ALA A 377 2.95 -18.02 -10.39
CA ALA A 377 4.24 -17.38 -10.57
C ALA A 377 4.09 -16.14 -11.47
N THR A 378 4.62 -14.99 -11.04
CA THR A 378 4.61 -13.75 -11.82
C THR A 378 5.84 -12.89 -11.49
N ARG A 379 6.21 -11.99 -12.41
CA ARG A 379 7.27 -10.98 -12.22
C ARG A 379 6.72 -9.56 -12.05
N SER A 380 5.39 -9.43 -12.02
CA SER A 380 4.67 -8.16 -12.02
C SER A 380 3.34 -8.28 -11.26
N LEU A 381 2.92 -7.18 -10.64
CA LEU A 381 1.59 -7.05 -10.02
C LEU A 381 0.79 -5.96 -10.76
N GLY A 382 -0.35 -6.34 -11.33
CA GLY A 382 -1.32 -5.42 -11.93
C GLY A 382 -2.34 -4.90 -10.92
N LEU A 383 -3.22 -4.00 -11.36
CA LEU A 383 -4.28 -3.45 -10.52
C LEU A 383 -5.12 -4.57 -9.87
N ASN A 384 -5.27 -4.49 -8.55
CA ASN A 384 -5.97 -5.46 -7.69
C ASN A 384 -5.29 -6.82 -7.51
N ASP A 385 -4.09 -7.02 -8.05
CA ASP A 385 -3.33 -8.23 -7.77
C ASP A 385 -2.92 -8.26 -6.29
N ILE A 386 -2.98 -9.47 -5.71
CA ILE A 386 -2.53 -9.74 -4.36
C ILE A 386 -1.34 -10.67 -4.46
N GLY A 387 -0.16 -10.22 -4.03
CA GLY A 387 1.08 -10.97 -4.20
C GLY A 387 1.94 -10.98 -2.96
N VAL A 388 2.64 -12.09 -2.74
CA VAL A 388 3.66 -12.18 -1.69
C VAL A 388 4.99 -11.74 -2.27
N CYS A 389 5.59 -10.72 -1.66
CA CYS A 389 6.78 -10.06 -2.14
C CYS A 389 7.86 -9.95 -1.07
N ASN A 390 9.10 -10.04 -1.51
CA ASN A 390 10.26 -9.62 -0.73
C ASN A 390 10.54 -8.15 -1.00
N ILE A 391 10.82 -7.40 0.07
CA ILE A 391 11.06 -5.97 0.03
C ILE A 391 12.38 -5.68 0.76
N ALA A 392 13.27 -4.98 0.08
CA ALA A 392 14.48 -4.41 0.65
C ALA A 392 14.22 -2.93 0.98
N ILE A 393 14.59 -2.48 2.16
CA ILE A 393 14.42 -1.11 2.65
C ILE A 393 15.80 -0.46 2.76
N SER A 394 15.92 0.81 2.42
CA SER A 394 17.18 1.55 2.40
C SER A 394 17.78 1.78 3.79
N ARG A 395 16.96 1.73 4.84
CA ARG A 395 17.37 1.84 6.25
C ARG A 395 16.51 0.93 7.12
N PRO A 396 17.03 0.39 8.23
CA PRO A 396 16.23 -0.39 9.17
C PRO A 396 15.03 0.41 9.69
N MET A 397 13.87 -0.24 9.74
CA MET A 397 12.63 0.31 10.32
C MET A 397 12.16 -0.59 11.46
N ALA A 398 11.63 0.03 12.52
CA ALA A 398 10.91 -0.69 13.58
C ALA A 398 9.68 -1.35 12.98
N TYR A 399 9.50 -2.65 13.22
CA TYR A 399 8.43 -3.43 12.62
C TYR A 399 7.89 -4.50 13.58
N ASP A 400 6.75 -5.07 13.21
CA ASP A 400 6.30 -6.38 13.71
C ASP A 400 5.58 -7.10 12.57
N THR A 401 5.16 -8.35 12.79
CA THR A 401 4.25 -9.01 11.85
C THR A 401 2.85 -8.42 11.96
N TYR A 402 2.11 -8.41 10.85
CA TYR A 402 0.73 -7.90 10.82
C TYR A 402 -0.22 -8.68 11.74
N GLU A 403 0.10 -9.95 12.01
CA GLU A 403 -0.65 -10.78 12.94
C GLU A 403 -0.47 -10.33 14.40
N HIS A 404 0.71 -9.83 14.77
CA HIS A 404 1.00 -9.35 16.12
C HIS A 404 0.65 -7.88 16.32
N SER A 405 1.03 -7.01 15.38
CA SER A 405 0.77 -5.57 15.44
C SER A 405 0.23 -5.08 14.11
N ARG A 406 -1.01 -4.59 14.09
CA ARG A 406 -1.56 -3.92 12.90
C ARG A 406 -0.81 -2.62 12.61
N SER A 407 -0.38 -1.89 13.64
CA SER A 407 0.27 -0.59 13.49
C SER A 407 1.70 -0.68 12.95
N LEU A 408 2.48 -1.68 13.38
CA LEU A 408 3.86 -1.90 12.91
C LEU A 408 3.99 -2.97 11.82
N GLY A 409 2.92 -3.74 11.58
CA GLY A 409 2.87 -4.76 10.54
C GLY A 409 2.16 -4.34 9.26
N SER A 410 1.58 -3.14 9.21
CA SER A 410 1.01 -2.58 7.97
C SER A 410 1.81 -1.39 7.45
N PHE A 411 1.88 -1.29 6.13
CA PHE A 411 2.54 -0.18 5.45
C PHE A 411 1.86 0.13 4.12
N ILE A 412 2.19 1.28 3.55
CA ILE A 412 1.87 1.61 2.17
C ILE A 412 3.14 1.81 1.35
N LEU A 413 3.05 1.50 0.07
CA LEU A 413 4.04 1.88 -0.93
C LEU A 413 3.53 3.11 -1.68
N VAL A 414 4.40 4.10 -1.84
CA VAL A 414 4.13 5.37 -2.48
C VAL A 414 5.07 5.55 -3.66
N ASP A 415 4.51 5.93 -4.79
CA ASP A 415 5.27 6.27 -5.97
C ASP A 415 6.12 7.52 -5.73
N ARG A 416 7.39 7.47 -6.10
CA ARG A 416 8.32 8.58 -5.81
C ARG A 416 8.11 9.78 -6.73
N TYR A 417 7.46 9.60 -7.87
CA TYR A 417 7.19 10.65 -8.85
C TYR A 417 5.77 11.17 -8.72
N THR A 418 4.79 10.29 -8.90
CA THR A 418 3.38 10.69 -8.89
C THR A 418 2.87 10.97 -7.48
N LYS A 419 3.62 10.54 -6.45
CA LYS A 419 3.22 10.58 -5.03
C LYS A 419 1.93 9.80 -4.75
N ALA A 420 1.47 9.00 -5.70
CA ALA A 420 0.32 8.13 -5.54
C ALA A 420 0.63 6.97 -4.60
N THR A 421 -0.33 6.57 -3.78
CA THR A 421 -0.23 5.32 -3.03
C THR A 421 -0.49 4.15 -3.99
N VAL A 422 0.52 3.31 -4.21
CA VAL A 422 0.47 2.25 -5.22
C VAL A 422 0.14 0.88 -4.65
N ALA A 423 0.44 0.63 -3.38
CA ALA A 423 0.13 -0.64 -2.73
C ALA A 423 -0.09 -0.48 -1.23
N ALA A 424 -0.89 -1.38 -0.66
CA ALA A 424 -0.98 -1.62 0.78
C ALA A 424 -0.30 -2.94 1.09
N GLY A 425 0.48 -3.00 2.17
CA GLY A 425 1.29 -4.15 2.53
C GLY A 425 1.08 -4.61 3.96
N MET A 426 1.12 -5.92 4.14
CA MET A 426 1.06 -6.58 5.45
C MET A 426 2.28 -7.47 5.64
N ILE A 427 3.10 -7.14 6.64
CA ILE A 427 4.35 -7.83 6.94
C ILE A 427 4.05 -9.23 7.48
N ARG A 428 4.68 -10.23 6.86
CA ARG A 428 4.56 -11.63 7.28
C ARG A 428 5.69 -12.02 8.22
N HIS A 429 6.94 -11.76 7.83
CA HIS A 429 8.13 -12.02 8.62
C HIS A 429 9.36 -11.29 8.06
N THR A 430 10.45 -11.22 8.83
CA THR A 430 11.74 -10.70 8.36
C THR A 430 12.45 -11.73 7.47
N LEU A 431 13.17 -11.24 6.46
CA LEU A 431 13.99 -12.06 5.57
C LEU A 431 15.45 -12.17 6.03
N ARG A 432 15.77 -11.76 7.26
CA ARG A 432 17.14 -11.81 7.82
C ARG A 432 17.73 -13.23 7.70
N ARG A 433 18.52 -13.43 6.64
CA ARG A 433 19.48 -14.54 6.47
C ARG A 433 20.94 -14.05 6.51
N ALA A 434 21.18 -12.75 6.59
CA ALA A 434 22.51 -12.18 6.51
C ALA A 434 22.75 -11.14 7.62
N GLU A 435 22.90 -11.60 8.87
CA GLU A 435 23.42 -10.77 9.97
C GLU A 435 24.92 -10.41 9.80
N ASN A 436 25.59 -10.91 8.74
CA ASN A 436 27.04 -10.87 8.61
C ASN A 436 27.59 -9.93 7.52
N VAL A 437 26.76 -9.11 6.86
CA VAL A 437 27.25 -8.17 5.84
C VAL A 437 27.42 -6.79 6.46
N HIS A 438 28.51 -6.61 7.20
CA HIS A 438 28.97 -5.28 7.56
C HIS A 438 29.78 -4.70 6.40
N ARG A 439 29.59 -3.40 6.13
CA ARG A 439 30.45 -2.67 5.20
C ARG A 439 31.85 -2.64 5.80
N GLN A 440 32.73 -3.50 5.31
CA GLN A 440 34.10 -3.56 5.79
C GLN A 440 34.81 -2.27 5.40
N ALA A 441 35.30 -1.51 6.39
CA ALA A 441 36.15 -0.36 6.12
C ALA A 441 37.50 -0.89 5.58
N LEU A 442 37.66 -0.84 4.27
CA LEU A 442 38.90 -1.24 3.61
C LEU A 442 39.94 -0.12 3.72
N THR A 443 41.19 -0.46 4.01
CA THR A 443 42.31 0.50 4.09
C THR A 443 42.55 1.24 2.76
N VAL A 444 42.21 0.61 1.64
CA VAL A 444 42.24 1.21 0.31
C VAL A 444 40.80 1.55 -0.10
N ASP A 445 40.44 2.80 0.10
CA ASP A 445 39.16 3.37 -0.29
C ASP A 445 39.20 3.98 -1.71
N ARG A 446 38.05 4.46 -2.19
CA ARG A 446 37.94 5.17 -3.47
C ARG A 446 38.91 6.36 -3.55
N ALA A 447 39.03 7.16 -2.49
CA ALA A 447 39.89 8.35 -2.48
C ALA A 447 41.39 7.99 -2.64
N ALA A 448 41.83 6.86 -2.09
CA ALA A 448 43.18 6.33 -2.33
C ALA A 448 43.38 5.90 -3.79
N ARG A 449 42.39 5.23 -4.40
CA ARG A 449 42.44 4.80 -5.81
C ARG A 449 42.44 6.00 -6.76
N GLU A 450 41.59 7.00 -6.50
CA GLU A 450 41.53 8.23 -7.29
C GLU A 450 42.83 9.03 -7.22
N ARG A 451 43.46 9.13 -6.03
CA ARG A 451 44.80 9.74 -5.89
C ARG A 451 45.86 9.02 -6.73
N LEU A 452 45.83 7.69 -6.75
CA LEU A 452 46.77 6.90 -7.57
C LEU A 452 46.51 7.08 -9.07
N ASN A 453 45.24 7.17 -9.47
CA ASN A 453 44.86 7.33 -10.87
C ASN A 453 45.10 8.75 -11.40
N GLY A 454 45.20 9.75 -10.52
CA GLY A 454 45.31 11.16 -10.91
C GLY A 454 44.01 11.76 -11.44
N HIS A 455 42.88 11.07 -11.28
CA HIS A 455 41.55 11.53 -11.64
C HIS A 455 40.48 10.90 -10.73
N LYS A 456 39.30 11.54 -10.67
CA LYS A 456 38.14 11.00 -9.96
C LYS A 456 37.47 9.90 -10.77
N GLY A 457 36.90 8.90 -10.09
CA GLY A 457 35.95 7.98 -10.70
C GLY A 457 34.61 8.69 -10.88
N ARG A 458 33.93 8.45 -12.00
CA ARG A 458 32.60 8.98 -12.31
C ARG A 458 31.86 8.02 -13.23
N VAL A 459 30.53 8.13 -13.30
CA VAL A 459 29.72 7.40 -14.27
C VAL A 459 29.09 8.37 -15.26
N VAL A 460 29.39 8.19 -16.55
CA VAL A 460 28.81 8.93 -17.66
C VAL A 460 27.72 8.07 -18.29
N TRP A 461 26.46 8.44 -18.06
CA TRP A 461 25.30 7.67 -18.41
C TRP A 461 24.63 8.15 -19.69
N PHE A 462 24.89 7.48 -20.81
CA PHE A 462 24.25 7.80 -22.09
C PHE A 462 22.87 7.15 -22.19
N THR A 463 21.85 7.97 -22.44
CA THR A 463 20.46 7.55 -22.69
C THR A 463 19.94 8.10 -24.02
N GLY A 464 18.98 7.40 -24.64
CA GLY A 464 18.46 7.74 -25.98
C GLY A 464 17.91 6.54 -26.74
N LEU A 465 17.20 6.77 -27.83
CA LEU A 465 16.61 5.73 -28.69
C LEU A 465 17.66 4.80 -29.32
N SER A 466 17.30 3.56 -29.66
CA SER A 466 18.21 2.68 -30.41
C SER A 466 18.64 3.36 -31.72
N GLY A 467 19.90 3.29 -32.13
CA GLY A 467 20.37 3.99 -33.33
C GLY A 467 20.61 5.50 -33.16
N SER A 468 20.40 6.08 -31.97
CA SER A 468 20.70 7.50 -31.69
C SER A 468 22.19 7.85 -31.70
N GLY A 469 23.10 6.87 -31.71
CA GLY A 469 24.55 7.12 -31.70
C GLY A 469 25.23 7.02 -30.34
N LYS A 470 24.51 6.61 -29.27
CA LYS A 470 25.08 6.41 -27.92
C LYS A 470 26.39 5.63 -27.90
N SER A 471 26.40 4.39 -28.41
CA SER A 471 27.60 3.55 -28.37
C SER A 471 28.75 4.16 -29.18
N THR A 472 28.46 4.87 -30.28
CA THR A 472 29.45 5.58 -31.08
C THR A 472 30.10 6.72 -30.29
N ILE A 473 29.28 7.58 -29.67
CA ILE A 473 29.76 8.72 -28.87
C ILE A 473 30.49 8.23 -27.61
N ALA A 474 29.94 7.23 -26.92
CA ALA A 474 30.55 6.67 -25.72
C ALA A 474 31.92 6.03 -26.03
N ASN A 475 32.04 5.28 -27.13
CA ASN A 475 33.31 4.70 -27.56
C ASN A 475 34.34 5.78 -27.96
N ALA A 476 33.91 6.83 -28.66
CA ALA A 476 34.78 7.94 -29.03
C ALA A 476 35.25 8.74 -27.80
N LEU A 477 34.36 8.94 -26.82
CA LEU A 477 34.70 9.57 -25.55
C LEU A 477 35.67 8.71 -24.73
N GLU A 478 35.43 7.40 -24.65
CA GLU A 478 36.32 6.45 -23.98
C GLU A 478 37.74 6.53 -24.58
N PHE A 479 37.86 6.51 -25.91
CA PHE A 479 39.14 6.66 -26.60
C PHE A 479 39.84 7.97 -26.21
N ALA A 480 39.12 9.09 -26.19
CA ALA A 480 39.68 10.40 -25.84
C ALA A 480 40.12 10.49 -24.37
N LEU A 481 39.36 9.92 -23.43
CA LEU A 481 39.72 9.85 -22.01
C LEU A 481 40.94 8.93 -21.79
N HIS A 482 40.96 7.77 -22.45
CA HIS A 482 42.08 6.83 -22.39
C HIS A 482 43.37 7.45 -22.95
N ALA A 483 43.28 8.19 -24.07
CA ALA A 483 44.41 8.92 -24.63
C ALA A 483 44.97 10.01 -23.69
N ARG A 484 44.17 10.49 -22.74
CA ARG A 484 44.58 11.42 -21.66
C ARG A 484 45.13 10.69 -20.41
N GLY A 485 45.31 9.38 -20.48
CA GLY A 485 45.83 8.56 -19.38
C GLY A 485 44.81 8.24 -18.29
N GLN A 486 43.52 8.53 -18.50
CA GLN A 486 42.48 8.18 -17.54
C GLN A 486 42.09 6.71 -17.67
N ARG A 487 41.83 6.06 -16.53
CA ARG A 487 41.39 4.67 -16.48
C ARG A 487 39.89 4.62 -16.71
N THR A 488 39.47 4.00 -17.80
CA THR A 488 38.08 3.97 -18.25
C THR A 488 37.56 2.56 -18.45
N TYR A 489 36.23 2.42 -18.47
CA TYR A 489 35.57 1.19 -18.93
C TYR A 489 34.19 1.50 -19.51
N LEU A 490 33.92 1.04 -20.72
CA LEU A 490 32.60 1.12 -21.36
C LEU A 490 31.74 -0.12 -21.09
N LEU A 491 30.65 0.08 -20.33
CA LEU A 491 29.58 -0.89 -20.16
C LEU A 491 28.58 -0.76 -21.32
N ASP A 492 28.67 -1.69 -22.27
CA ASP A 492 27.74 -1.80 -23.39
C ASP A 492 26.58 -2.78 -23.09
N GLY A 493 25.37 -2.40 -23.51
CA GLY A 493 24.16 -3.17 -23.23
C GLY A 493 24.06 -4.52 -23.92
N ASP A 494 24.68 -4.71 -25.10
CA ASP A 494 24.70 -6.02 -25.76
C ASP A 494 25.70 -6.95 -25.06
N ASN A 495 26.87 -6.42 -24.66
CA ASN A 495 27.90 -7.19 -23.97
C ASN A 495 27.42 -7.72 -22.61
N LEU A 496 26.75 -6.88 -21.81
CA LEU A 496 26.22 -7.34 -20.52
C LEU A 496 25.14 -8.41 -20.68
N ARG A 497 24.37 -8.39 -21.77
CA ARG A 497 23.35 -9.41 -22.08
C ARG A 497 23.94 -10.75 -22.50
N GLN A 498 25.24 -10.84 -22.80
CA GLN A 498 25.91 -12.13 -23.01
C GLN A 498 26.34 -12.79 -21.70
N GLY A 499 26.46 -12.01 -20.61
CA GLY A 499 26.93 -12.46 -19.31
C GLY A 499 25.96 -12.12 -18.18
N LEU A 500 26.22 -10.99 -17.51
CA LEU A 500 25.50 -10.55 -16.30
C LEU A 500 23.98 -10.50 -16.45
N ASN A 501 23.48 -10.18 -17.64
CA ASN A 501 22.07 -9.95 -17.94
C ASN A 501 21.52 -10.97 -18.95
N LYS A 502 22.14 -12.15 -19.08
CA LYS A 502 21.75 -13.19 -20.06
C LYS A 502 20.37 -13.81 -19.81
N ASP A 503 19.87 -13.72 -18.59
CA ASP A 503 18.56 -14.20 -18.14
C ASP A 503 17.42 -13.21 -18.40
N LEU A 504 17.74 -11.99 -18.87
CA LEU A 504 16.79 -10.90 -19.03
C LEU A 504 16.34 -10.74 -20.48
N GLY A 505 15.02 -10.72 -20.69
CA GLY A 505 14.39 -10.37 -21.96
C GLY A 505 14.29 -8.85 -22.18
N PHE A 506 13.22 -8.46 -22.88
CA PHE A 506 12.92 -7.07 -23.23
C PHE A 506 11.54 -6.59 -22.72
N THR A 507 10.96 -7.34 -21.77
CA THR A 507 9.78 -6.89 -21.02
C THR A 507 10.16 -5.71 -20.12
N ASP A 508 9.18 -4.94 -19.64
CA ASP A 508 9.45 -3.81 -18.76
C ASP A 508 10.14 -4.27 -17.46
N ALA A 509 9.69 -5.39 -16.86
CA ALA A 509 10.34 -5.99 -15.69
C ALA A 509 11.82 -6.29 -15.94
N ASP A 510 12.13 -6.92 -17.08
CA ASP A 510 13.51 -7.26 -17.45
C ASP A 510 14.36 -6.00 -17.72
N ARG A 511 13.74 -4.92 -18.21
CA ARG A 511 14.41 -3.62 -18.42
C ARG A 511 14.74 -2.95 -17.09
N VAL A 512 13.81 -2.94 -16.14
CA VAL A 512 14.06 -2.43 -14.78
C VAL A 512 15.24 -3.14 -14.14
N GLU A 513 15.22 -4.48 -14.14
CA GLU A 513 16.30 -5.28 -13.57
C GLU A 513 17.63 -5.10 -14.32
N ASN A 514 17.59 -4.96 -15.65
CA ASN A 514 18.77 -4.68 -16.45
C ASN A 514 19.43 -3.35 -16.03
N ILE A 515 18.66 -2.27 -15.88
CA ILE A 515 19.21 -0.98 -15.44
C ILE A 515 19.74 -1.05 -14.01
N ARG A 516 19.03 -1.75 -13.10
CA ARG A 516 19.48 -1.93 -11.71
C ARG A 516 20.84 -2.65 -11.63
N ARG A 517 21.00 -3.76 -12.35
CA ARG A 517 22.28 -4.50 -12.40
C ARG A 517 23.41 -3.66 -12.98
N VAL A 518 23.13 -2.89 -14.03
CA VAL A 518 24.11 -1.98 -14.65
C VAL A 518 24.55 -0.90 -13.66
N ALA A 519 23.61 -0.26 -12.95
CA ALA A 519 23.92 0.78 -11.98
C ALA A 519 24.82 0.28 -10.85
N GLU A 520 24.54 -0.90 -10.30
CA GLU A 520 25.37 -1.51 -9.24
C GLU A 520 26.79 -1.84 -9.74
N VAL A 521 26.93 -2.38 -10.94
CA VAL A 521 28.26 -2.66 -11.52
C VAL A 521 29.01 -1.37 -11.84
N ALA A 522 28.34 -0.37 -12.41
CA ALA A 522 28.93 0.92 -12.68
C ALA A 522 29.43 1.59 -11.40
N ARG A 523 28.65 1.50 -10.31
CA ARG A 523 29.04 1.97 -8.98
C ARG A 523 30.29 1.26 -8.46
N LEU A 524 30.37 -0.07 -8.56
CA LEU A 524 31.54 -0.84 -8.11
C LEU A 524 32.81 -0.49 -8.92
N MET A 525 32.68 -0.33 -10.23
CA MET A 525 33.79 0.08 -11.09
C MET A 525 34.23 1.53 -10.82
N MET A 526 33.28 2.42 -10.57
CA MET A 526 33.55 3.79 -10.13
C MET A 526 34.24 3.82 -8.76
N ASP A 527 33.82 2.98 -7.81
CA ASP A 527 34.50 2.82 -6.52
C ASP A 527 35.95 2.35 -6.69
N ALA A 528 36.24 1.55 -7.73
CA ALA A 528 37.60 1.19 -8.13
C ALA A 528 38.42 2.36 -8.73
N GLY A 529 37.84 3.56 -8.83
CA GLY A 529 38.48 4.79 -9.31
C GLY A 529 38.41 4.98 -10.84
N LEU A 530 37.54 4.23 -11.54
CA LEU A 530 37.40 4.30 -12.99
C LEU A 530 36.40 5.38 -13.42
N VAL A 531 36.62 5.97 -14.61
CA VAL A 531 35.55 6.67 -15.33
C VAL A 531 34.77 5.64 -16.14
N VAL A 532 33.54 5.35 -15.71
CA VAL A 532 32.68 4.34 -16.31
C VAL A 532 31.76 5.01 -17.31
N LEU A 533 31.72 4.52 -18.54
CA LEU A 533 30.78 4.97 -19.56
C LEU A 533 29.70 3.91 -19.72
N THR A 534 28.44 4.30 -19.85
CA THR A 534 27.33 3.35 -20.03
C THR A 534 26.49 3.74 -21.23
N ALA A 535 26.25 2.82 -22.18
CA ALA A 535 25.45 3.09 -23.38
C ALA A 535 24.18 2.24 -23.39
N PHE A 536 23.12 2.71 -22.72
CA PHE A 536 21.85 1.98 -22.58
C PHE A 536 20.69 2.79 -23.16
N ILE A 537 19.59 2.11 -23.52
CA ILE A 537 18.37 2.83 -23.93
C ILE A 537 17.74 3.53 -22.72
N SER A 538 17.75 2.90 -21.53
CA SER A 538 17.18 3.42 -20.29
C SER A 538 15.89 4.25 -20.50
N PRO A 539 14.83 3.63 -21.06
CA PRO A 539 13.71 4.37 -21.65
C PRO A 539 12.84 5.11 -20.63
N PHE A 540 12.93 4.75 -19.35
CA PHE A 540 12.05 5.24 -18.30
C PHE A 540 12.83 6.16 -17.34
N GLN A 541 12.22 7.28 -16.95
CA GLN A 541 12.81 8.28 -16.07
C GLN A 541 13.12 7.69 -14.68
N ARG A 542 12.22 6.81 -14.19
CA ARG A 542 12.34 6.17 -12.87
C ARG A 542 13.63 5.36 -12.73
N GLU A 543 13.94 4.56 -13.73
CA GLU A 543 15.10 3.69 -13.72
C GLU A 543 16.41 4.50 -13.89
N ARG A 544 16.38 5.64 -14.59
CA ARG A 544 17.54 6.56 -14.65
C ARG A 544 17.81 7.26 -13.32
N GLN A 545 16.78 7.69 -12.63
CA GLN A 545 16.93 8.25 -11.27
C GLN A 545 17.42 7.20 -10.27
N MET A 546 16.90 5.97 -10.33
CA MET A 546 17.42 4.88 -9.50
C MET A 546 18.91 4.66 -9.76
N ALA A 547 19.36 4.70 -11.02
CA ALA A 547 20.78 4.62 -11.33
C ALA A 547 21.57 5.80 -10.73
N ARG A 548 21.05 7.04 -10.85
CA ARG A 548 21.63 8.24 -10.23
C ARG A 548 21.78 8.10 -8.71
N GLU A 549 20.78 7.55 -8.02
CA GLU A 549 20.81 7.36 -6.57
C GLU A 549 21.77 6.25 -6.12
N VAL A 550 21.81 5.12 -6.86
CA VAL A 550 22.75 4.02 -6.58
C VAL A 550 24.19 4.50 -6.72
N ILE A 551 24.47 5.30 -7.75
CA ILE A 551 25.80 5.79 -8.08
C ILE A 551 26.22 6.99 -7.21
N GLY A 552 25.26 7.82 -6.78
CA GLY A 552 25.48 9.08 -6.08
C GLY A 552 25.40 10.26 -7.05
N GLU A 553 24.61 11.27 -6.67
CA GLU A 553 24.25 12.42 -7.52
C GLU A 553 25.46 13.19 -8.02
N GLU A 554 26.48 13.35 -7.19
CA GLU A 554 27.72 14.05 -7.51
C GLU A 554 28.65 13.28 -8.46
N ASN A 555 28.38 11.98 -8.69
CA ASN A 555 29.20 11.11 -9.50
C ASN A 555 28.53 10.65 -10.80
N PHE A 556 27.26 11.01 -11.00
CA PHE A 556 26.45 10.58 -12.12
C PHE A 556 26.23 11.73 -13.10
N VAL A 557 26.63 11.54 -14.36
CA VAL A 557 26.45 12.52 -15.44
C VAL A 557 25.53 11.93 -16.51
N GLU A 558 24.30 12.44 -16.60
CA GLU A 558 23.31 11.99 -17.59
C GLU A 558 23.51 12.71 -18.93
N VAL A 559 23.85 11.93 -19.96
CA VAL A 559 24.00 12.39 -21.34
C VAL A 559 22.81 11.93 -22.16
N TYR A 560 21.93 12.88 -22.51
CA TYR A 560 20.82 12.60 -23.40
C TYR A 560 21.22 12.77 -24.87
N VAL A 561 21.22 11.66 -25.61
CA VAL A 561 21.44 11.66 -27.07
C VAL A 561 20.10 11.84 -27.77
N SER A 562 19.74 13.11 -28.01
CA SER A 562 18.42 13.58 -28.47
C SER A 562 18.25 13.48 -29.99
N THR A 563 18.52 12.31 -30.57
CA THR A 563 18.32 12.09 -32.01
C THR A 563 16.86 11.75 -32.32
N PRO A 564 16.22 12.41 -33.31
CA PRO A 564 14.85 12.11 -33.72
C PRO A 564 14.61 10.64 -34.09
N LEU A 565 13.39 10.15 -33.85
CA LEU A 565 13.02 8.76 -34.11
C LEU A 565 13.18 8.40 -35.61
N GLU A 566 12.82 9.31 -36.50
CA GLU A 566 12.90 9.14 -37.95
C GLU A 566 14.35 8.94 -38.39
N VAL A 567 15.28 9.68 -37.78
CA VAL A 567 16.72 9.53 -38.03
C VAL A 567 17.22 8.20 -37.47
N CYS A 568 16.78 7.81 -36.27
CA CYS A 568 17.11 6.52 -35.69
C CYS A 568 16.61 5.34 -36.56
N GLU A 569 15.38 5.44 -37.08
CA GLU A 569 14.74 4.45 -37.93
C GLU A 569 15.37 4.37 -39.33
N SER A 570 15.83 5.49 -39.89
CA SER A 570 16.59 5.47 -41.16
C SER A 570 17.97 4.85 -41.01
N ARG A 571 18.65 5.04 -39.87
CA ARG A 571 19.96 4.44 -39.58
C ARG A 571 19.86 2.92 -39.35
N ASP A 572 18.87 2.50 -38.55
CA ASP A 572 18.54 1.12 -38.14
C ASP A 572 19.66 0.06 -38.30
N PRO A 573 20.83 0.24 -37.67
CA PRO A 573 22.02 -0.59 -37.95
C PRO A 573 21.82 -2.06 -37.56
N LYS A 574 20.89 -2.32 -36.63
CA LYS A 574 20.56 -3.65 -36.11
C LYS A 574 19.28 -4.24 -36.74
N GLY A 575 18.63 -3.52 -37.66
CA GLY A 575 17.36 -3.94 -38.27
C GLY A 575 16.19 -4.06 -37.28
N LEU A 576 16.25 -3.37 -36.15
CA LEU A 576 15.27 -3.47 -35.06
C LEU A 576 13.99 -2.71 -35.38
N TYR A 577 14.10 -1.51 -35.97
CA TYR A 577 12.92 -0.72 -36.33
C TYR A 577 12.12 -1.40 -37.44
N LYS A 578 12.79 -1.95 -38.46
CA LYS A 578 12.12 -2.75 -39.51
C LYS A 578 11.36 -3.95 -38.93
N LYS A 579 11.95 -4.66 -37.96
CA LYS A 579 11.30 -5.79 -37.29
C LYS A 579 10.12 -5.35 -36.41
N ALA A 580 10.24 -4.21 -35.73
CA ALA A 580 9.17 -3.64 -34.91
C ALA A 580 7.96 -3.21 -35.75
N ARG A 581 8.18 -2.50 -36.86
CA ARG A 581 7.12 -2.12 -37.82
C ARG A 581 6.42 -3.33 -38.45
N ALA A 582 7.13 -4.44 -38.61
CA ALA A 582 6.56 -5.71 -39.07
C ALA A 582 5.86 -6.53 -37.96
N GLY A 583 5.68 -5.98 -36.75
CA GLY A 583 5.02 -6.64 -35.62
C GLY A 583 5.86 -7.72 -34.91
N LYS A 584 7.13 -7.91 -35.30
CA LYS A 584 8.01 -8.96 -34.74
C LYS A 584 8.70 -8.55 -33.44
N LEU A 585 8.72 -7.25 -33.11
CA LEU A 585 9.28 -6.70 -31.88
C LEU A 585 8.26 -5.72 -31.26
N PRO A 586 7.25 -6.23 -30.52
CA PRO A 586 6.18 -5.38 -29.98
C PRO A 586 6.69 -4.37 -28.95
N ASN A 587 7.69 -4.73 -28.14
CA ASN A 587 8.18 -3.87 -27.04
C ASN A 587 9.39 -3.01 -27.45
N MET A 588 9.42 -2.50 -28.68
CA MET A 588 10.50 -1.63 -29.17
C MET A 588 10.29 -0.19 -28.68
N SER A 589 11.28 0.35 -27.96
CA SER A 589 11.24 1.72 -27.43
C SER A 589 11.11 2.75 -28.55
N GLY A 590 10.15 3.67 -28.43
CA GLY A 590 9.81 4.66 -29.44
C GLY A 590 8.79 4.20 -30.49
N ILE A 591 8.43 2.90 -30.53
CA ILE A 591 7.34 2.39 -31.40
C ILE A 591 6.23 1.78 -30.54
N GLY A 592 6.49 0.64 -29.91
CA GLY A 592 5.48 -0.10 -29.13
C GLY A 592 5.68 -0.04 -27.62
N SER A 593 6.75 0.62 -27.16
CA SER A 593 6.99 0.98 -25.76
C SER A 593 7.44 2.43 -25.71
N ALA A 594 6.95 3.18 -24.71
CA ALA A 594 7.28 4.60 -24.56
C ALA A 594 8.78 4.82 -24.29
N TYR A 595 9.29 5.98 -24.72
CA TYR A 595 10.58 6.50 -24.30
C TYR A 595 10.33 7.85 -23.62
N GLU A 596 10.55 7.90 -22.32
CA GLU A 596 10.44 9.10 -21.49
C GLU A 596 11.75 9.87 -21.59
N ALA A 597 11.78 10.92 -22.41
CA ALA A 597 12.95 11.78 -22.55
C ALA A 597 13.33 12.41 -21.20
N PRO A 598 14.63 12.53 -20.86
CA PRO A 598 15.05 13.22 -19.64
C PRO A 598 14.62 14.69 -19.67
N GLU A 599 13.99 15.16 -18.59
CA GLU A 599 13.55 16.56 -18.48
C GLU A 599 14.72 17.50 -18.16
N THR A 600 15.66 17.06 -17.32
CA THR A 600 16.80 17.85 -16.84
C THR A 600 18.13 17.06 -16.93
N PRO A 601 18.52 16.60 -18.14
CA PRO A 601 19.80 15.91 -18.31
C PRO A 601 20.98 16.86 -18.06
N ASP A 602 22.09 16.32 -17.57
CA ASP A 602 23.31 17.09 -17.32
C ASP A 602 23.93 17.62 -18.63
N ILE A 603 23.79 16.84 -19.72
CA ILE A 603 24.25 17.17 -21.06
C ILE A 603 23.25 16.68 -22.11
N VAL A 604 22.91 17.53 -23.08
CA VAL A 604 22.14 17.15 -24.28
C VAL A 604 23.06 17.19 -25.50
N VAL A 605 23.03 16.15 -26.31
CA VAL A 605 23.77 16.06 -27.57
C VAL A 605 22.87 15.58 -28.70
N ASP A 606 23.03 16.15 -29.90
CA ASP A 606 22.34 15.69 -31.10
C ASP A 606 23.32 15.09 -32.12
N ALA A 607 23.34 13.76 -32.17
CA ALA A 607 24.17 13.00 -33.11
C ALA A 607 23.68 13.04 -34.57
N SER A 608 22.58 13.77 -34.86
CA SER A 608 22.07 13.94 -36.23
C SER A 608 22.65 15.18 -36.93
N THR A 609 23.00 16.20 -36.16
CA THR A 609 23.47 17.49 -36.70
C THR A 609 24.93 17.78 -36.39
N GLU A 610 25.47 17.21 -35.31
CA GLU A 610 26.82 17.51 -34.83
C GLU A 610 27.80 16.37 -35.13
N PRO A 611 29.04 16.68 -35.57
CA PRO A 611 30.04 15.67 -35.79
C PRO A 611 30.57 15.12 -34.46
N VAL A 612 30.94 13.83 -34.44
CA VAL A 612 31.26 13.09 -33.21
C VAL A 612 32.42 13.71 -32.42
N ASN A 613 33.42 14.28 -33.11
CA ASN A 613 34.54 14.96 -32.46
C ASN A 613 34.11 16.19 -31.65
N GLU A 614 33.23 17.03 -32.20
CA GLU A 614 32.70 18.21 -31.48
C GLU A 614 31.86 17.80 -30.27
N LEU A 615 31.07 16.73 -30.41
CA LEU A 615 30.31 16.15 -29.30
C LEU A 615 31.23 15.64 -28.18
N VAL A 616 32.32 14.96 -28.54
CA VAL A 616 33.31 14.47 -27.58
C VAL A 616 33.98 15.63 -26.85
N ASP A 617 34.34 16.71 -27.55
CA ASP A 617 34.95 17.90 -26.92
C ASP A 617 34.00 18.56 -25.91
N LYS A 618 32.70 18.68 -26.24
CA LYS A 618 31.67 19.18 -25.32
C LYS A 618 31.57 18.29 -24.06
N LEU A 619 31.55 16.97 -24.23
CA LEU A 619 31.48 16.02 -23.11
C LEU A 619 32.72 16.14 -22.21
N LEU A 620 33.91 16.19 -22.80
CA LEU A 620 35.16 16.31 -22.07
C LEU A 620 35.24 17.60 -21.25
N ALA A 621 34.77 18.71 -21.79
CA ALA A 621 34.74 19.98 -21.07
C ALA A 621 33.87 19.91 -19.80
N LYS A 622 32.73 19.20 -19.87
CA LYS A 622 31.80 19.07 -18.74
C LYS A 622 32.26 18.02 -17.71
N ILE A 623 32.86 16.92 -18.16
CA ILE A 623 33.31 15.81 -17.29
C ILE A 623 34.59 16.17 -16.52
N SER A 624 35.42 17.07 -17.07
CA SER A 624 36.70 17.48 -16.46
C SER A 624 36.57 18.53 -15.34
N THR A 625 35.41 19.19 -15.24
CA THR A 625 34.96 19.97 -14.06
C THR A 625 34.35 19.07 -13.01
#